data_AF-A0A266LP16-F1
#
_entry.id   AF-A0A266LP16-F1
#
_cell.length_a   1.000
_cell.length_b   1.000
_cell.length_c   1.000
_cell.angle_alpha   90.00
_cell.angle_beta   90.00
_cell.angle_gamma   90.00
#
_symmetry.space_group_name_H-M   'P 1'
#
loop_
_entity.id
_entity.type
_entity.pdbx_description
1 polymer ?
#
loop_
_entity_poly.entity_id
_entity_poly.type
_entity_poly.pdbx_seq_one_letter_code
_entity_poly.pdbx_strand_id
1 'polypeptide(L)'
;MSDSSLLPSNRVSLEQALAQLSTGDVELANVLRQVHSVENCPAALLPWLAIQRSVDRWDPEWSETIKRKVVKDAFEVHKRKGT
;
A
#
# COMPACT_ATOMS: atom_id res chain seq x y z
N MET A 1 29.65 -10.73 -12.48
CA MET A 1 28.27 -10.76 -11.97
C MET A 1 28.36 -10.51 -10.47
N SER A 2 28.04 -9.29 -10.04
CA SER A 2 28.15 -8.87 -8.65
C SER A 2 27.10 -9.59 -7.81
N ASP A 3 27.57 -10.36 -6.84
CA ASP A 3 26.75 -11.02 -5.84
C ASP A 3 25.97 -9.95 -5.06
N SER A 4 24.63 -9.99 -5.12
CA SER A 4 23.75 -8.95 -4.53
C SER A 4 23.59 -9.11 -3.01
N SER A 5 24.43 -9.93 -2.39
CA SER A 5 24.44 -10.19 -0.96
C SER A 5 24.96 -8.97 -0.20
N LEU A 6 24.25 -8.59 0.87
CA LEU A 6 24.70 -7.57 1.83
C LEU A 6 25.83 -8.07 2.75
N LEU A 7 26.17 -9.36 2.68
CA LEU A 7 27.20 -9.97 3.52
C LEU A 7 28.60 -9.77 2.93
N PRO A 8 29.62 -9.58 3.79
CA PRO A 8 31.01 -9.49 3.34
C PRO A 8 31.50 -10.80 2.71
N SER A 9 32.61 -10.74 2.00
CA SER A 9 33.16 -11.86 1.21
C SER A 9 33.67 -13.03 2.07
N ASN A 10 33.94 -12.82 3.36
CA ASN A 10 34.44 -13.82 4.30
C ASN A 10 33.35 -14.57 5.08
N ARG A 11 32.09 -14.53 4.61
CA ARG A 11 30.94 -15.14 5.27
C ARG A 11 30.96 -16.66 5.30
N VAL A 12 30.36 -17.25 6.33
CA VAL A 12 30.19 -18.71 6.47
C VAL A 12 28.77 -19.13 6.08
N SER A 13 28.57 -20.42 5.75
CA SER A 13 27.28 -20.98 5.33
C SER A 13 26.13 -20.68 6.29
N LEU A 14 26.38 -20.71 7.61
CA LEU A 14 25.39 -20.37 8.63
C LEU A 14 24.95 -18.91 8.55
N GLU A 15 25.89 -17.99 8.34
CA GLU A 15 25.62 -16.55 8.24
C GLU A 15 24.80 -16.24 6.98
N GLN A 16 25.10 -16.92 5.88
CA GLN A 16 24.32 -16.81 4.65
C GLN A 16 22.89 -17.34 4.82
N ALA A 17 22.71 -18.48 5.51
CA ALA A 17 21.40 -19.03 5.79
C ALA A 17 20.58 -18.10 6.71
N LEU A 18 21.20 -17.54 7.76
CA LEU A 18 20.56 -16.57 8.64
C LEU A 18 20.14 -15.30 7.90
N ALA A 19 21.00 -14.78 7.02
CA ALA A 19 20.68 -13.58 6.25
C ALA A 19 19.49 -13.81 5.30
N GLN A 20 19.38 -14.98 4.66
CA GLN A 20 18.24 -15.33 3.81
C GLN A 20 16.93 -15.49 4.60
N LEU A 21 16.99 -15.96 5.84
CA LEU A 21 15.83 -16.02 6.73
C LEU A 21 15.45 -14.63 7.29
N SER A 22 16.44 -13.76 7.45
CA SER A 22 16.28 -12.44 8.10
C SER A 22 15.96 -11.32 7.12
N THR A 23 16.07 -11.54 5.80
CA THR A 23 15.55 -10.61 4.81
C THR A 23 14.06 -10.48 5.03
N GLY A 24 13.65 -9.36 5.64
CA GLY A 24 12.27 -9.08 5.98
C GLY A 24 11.37 -9.23 4.75
N ASP A 25 10.12 -9.60 5.00
CA ASP A 25 9.17 -9.89 3.93
C ASP A 25 8.87 -8.62 3.12
N VAL A 26 9.56 -8.47 1.99
CA VAL A 26 9.39 -7.34 1.07
C VAL A 26 7.97 -7.34 0.49
N GLU A 27 7.32 -8.51 0.40
CA GLU A 27 5.94 -8.62 -0.06
C GLU A 27 4.97 -7.94 0.91
N LEU A 28 5.18 -8.09 2.22
CA LEU A 28 4.35 -7.41 3.22
C LEU A 28 4.43 -5.87 3.08
N ALA A 29 5.62 -5.32 2.86
CA ALA A 29 5.79 -3.88 2.62
C ALA A 29 5.06 -3.41 1.36
N ASN A 30 5.01 -4.25 0.32
CA ASN A 30 4.28 -3.97 -0.91
C ASN A 30 2.76 -3.95 -0.69
N VAL A 31 2.22 -4.87 0.13
CA VAL A 31 0.79 -4.92 0.46
C VAL A 31 0.33 -3.61 1.12
N LEU A 32 1.06 -3.11 2.12
CA LEU A 32 0.71 -1.85 2.79
C LEU A 32 0.69 -0.67 1.81
N ARG A 33 1.68 -0.61 0.92
CA ARG A 33 1.75 0.43 -0.12
C ARG A 33 0.57 0.35 -1.09
N GLN A 34 0.17 -0.86 -1.46
CA GLN A 34 -0.97 -1.09 -2.36
C GLN A 34 -2.28 -0.63 -1.71
N VAL A 35 -2.53 -0.99 -0.44
CA VAL A 35 -3.77 -0.63 0.27
C VAL A 35 -3.91 0.89 0.45
N HIS A 36 -2.81 1.61 0.63
CA HIS A 36 -2.82 3.08 0.74
C HIS A 36 -2.96 3.81 -0.61
N SER A 37 -2.79 3.11 -1.74
CA SER A 37 -2.92 3.68 -3.08
C SER A 37 -4.36 3.58 -3.59
N VAL A 38 -4.97 4.71 -3.95
CA VAL A 38 -6.34 4.71 -4.51
C VAL A 38 -6.45 3.93 -5.82
N GLU A 39 -5.37 3.83 -6.59
CA GLU A 39 -5.38 3.11 -7.88
C GLU A 39 -5.14 1.61 -7.68
N ASN A 40 -4.25 1.23 -6.74
CA ASN A 40 -3.82 -0.16 -6.58
C ASN A 40 -4.50 -0.91 -5.43
N CYS A 41 -5.25 -0.21 -4.57
CA CYS A 41 -5.95 -0.83 -3.44
C CYS A 41 -7.00 -1.82 -3.95
N PRO A 42 -7.07 -3.05 -3.42
CA PRO A 42 -8.13 -4.00 -3.75
C PRO A 42 -9.52 -3.40 -3.53
N ALA A 43 -10.47 -3.68 -4.43
CA ALA A 43 -11.81 -3.09 -4.38
C ALA A 43 -12.54 -3.33 -3.04
N ALA A 44 -12.32 -4.51 -2.44
CA ALA A 44 -12.89 -4.87 -1.14
C ALA A 44 -12.40 -3.98 0.02
N LEU A 45 -11.24 -3.34 -0.12
CA LEU A 45 -10.64 -2.48 0.91
C LEU A 45 -10.88 -0.98 0.66
N LEU A 46 -11.44 -0.61 -0.49
CA LEU A 46 -11.79 0.78 -0.80
C LEU A 46 -12.67 1.46 0.27
N PRO A 47 -13.66 0.79 0.91
CA PRO A 47 -14.45 1.42 1.98
C PRO A 47 -13.59 1.86 3.17
N TRP A 48 -12.57 1.09 3.53
CA TRP A 48 -11.67 1.43 4.63
C TRP A 48 -10.79 2.63 4.27
N LEU A 49 -10.29 2.66 3.03
CA LEU A 49 -9.54 3.80 2.53
C LEU A 49 -10.42 5.07 2.46
N ALA A 50 -11.71 4.92 2.14
CA ALA A 50 -12.67 6.02 2.16
C ALA A 50 -12.88 6.60 3.57
N ILE A 51 -13.02 5.72 4.57
CA ILE A 51 -13.10 6.12 5.99
C ILE A 51 -11.83 6.88 6.41
N GLN A 52 -10.65 6.34 6.07
CA GLN A 52 -9.37 6.99 6.38
C GLN A 52 -9.26 8.40 5.76
N ARG A 53 -9.87 8.62 4.59
CA ARG A 53 -9.91 9.90 3.88
C ARG A 53 -11.10 10.79 4.27
N SER A 54 -11.87 10.40 5.29
CA SER A 54 -13.05 11.10 5.78
C SER A 54 -14.11 11.37 4.70
N VAL A 55 -14.31 10.42 3.78
CA VAL A 55 -15.34 10.56 2.74
C VAL A 55 -16.73 10.63 3.36
N ASP A 56 -17.45 11.74 3.13
CA ASP A 56 -18.75 12.02 3.75
C ASP A 56 -19.90 11.12 3.22
N ARG A 57 -19.92 10.80 1.91
CA ARG A 57 -20.94 9.92 1.30
C ARG A 57 -20.30 8.70 0.66
N TRP A 58 -20.82 7.53 0.99
CA TRP A 58 -20.38 6.25 0.43
C TRP A 58 -21.58 5.38 0.10
N ASP A 59 -21.58 4.80 -1.09
CA ASP A 59 -22.61 3.86 -1.55
C ASP A 59 -21.94 2.53 -1.97
N PRO A 60 -22.30 1.40 -1.35
CA PRO A 60 -21.81 0.09 -1.73
C PRO A 60 -22.16 -0.32 -3.16
N GLU A 61 -23.23 0.22 -3.75
CA GLU A 61 -23.68 -0.13 -5.11
C GLU A 61 -22.94 0.66 -6.20
N TRP A 62 -22.13 1.66 -5.82
CA TRP A 62 -21.32 2.38 -6.80
C TRP A 62 -20.34 1.47 -7.52
N SER A 63 -20.14 1.76 -8.81
CA SER A 63 -19.08 1.15 -9.60
C SER A 63 -17.71 1.45 -8.96
N GLU A 64 -16.76 0.54 -9.16
CA GLU A 64 -15.42 0.69 -8.60
C GLU A 64 -14.75 2.01 -9.03
N THR A 65 -14.95 2.43 -10.28
CA THR A 65 -14.45 3.69 -10.81
C THR A 65 -14.98 4.89 -10.03
N ILE A 66 -16.28 4.91 -9.69
CA ILE A 66 -16.88 5.98 -8.89
C ILE A 66 -16.32 5.95 -7.47
N LYS A 67 -16.24 4.77 -6.85
CA LYS A 67 -15.65 4.59 -5.51
C LYS A 67 -14.22 5.15 -5.46
N ARG A 68 -13.35 4.76 -6.40
CA ARG A 68 -11.97 5.26 -6.48
C ARG A 68 -11.93 6.78 -6.70
N LYS A 69 -12.79 7.31 -7.58
CA LYS A 69 -12.87 8.75 -7.83
C LYS A 69 -13.24 9.54 -6.58
N VAL A 70 -14.25 9.12 -5.84
CA VAL A 70 -14.69 9.81 -4.61
C VAL A 70 -13.58 9.81 -3.55
N VAL A 71 -12.87 8.69 -3.37
CA VAL A 71 -11.73 8.62 -2.45
C VAL A 71 -10.58 9.53 -2.89
N LYS A 72 -10.31 9.62 -4.20
CA LYS A 72 -9.27 10.48 -4.77
C LYS A 72 -9.60 11.97 -4.60
N ASP A 73 -10.84 12.33 -4.88
CA ASP A 73 -11.33 13.71 -4.86
C ASP A 73 -11.56 14.24 -3.43
N ALA A 74 -11.62 13.36 -2.42
CA ALA A 74 -11.87 13.71 -1.02
C ALA A 74 -10.97 14.84 -0.50
N PHE A 75 -9.68 14.86 -0.87
CA PHE A 75 -8.77 15.92 -0.46
C PHE A 75 -9.19 17.30 -1.00
N GLU A 76 -9.49 17.40 -2.29
CA GLU A 76 -9.88 18.66 -2.91
C GLU A 76 -11.26 19.13 -2.45
N VAL A 77 -12.20 18.20 -2.20
CA VAL A 77 -13.51 18.51 -1.61
C VAL A 77 -13.35 19.11 -0.21
N HIS A 78 -12.56 18.48 0.66
CA HIS A 78 -12.32 19.00 2.00
C HIS A 78 -11.58 20.33 2.01
N LYS A 79 -10.63 20.52 1.08
CA LYS A 79 -9.90 21.78 0.92
C LYS A 79 -10.81 22.96 0.58
N ARG A 80 -11.92 22.74 -0.12
CA ARG A 80 -12.85 23.78 -0.60
C ARG A 80 -14.15 23.85 0.21
N LYS A 81 -14.25 23.11 1.32
CA LYS A 81 -15.48 23.04 2.13
C LYS A 81 -15.81 24.44 2.66
N GLY A 82 -16.94 25.01 2.25
CA GLY A 82 -17.40 26.35 2.62
C GLY A 82 -17.45 27.38 1.48
N THR A 83 -17.05 27.02 0.26
CA THR A 83 -17.46 27.74 -0.98
C THR A 83 -18.84 27.30 -1.42
#